data_AF-A0A6J4NAE6-F1
#
_entry.id   AF-A0A6J4NAE6-F1
#
_cell.length_a   1.000
_cell.length_b   1.000
_cell.length_c   1.000
_cell.angle_alpha   90.00
_cell.angle_beta   90.00
_cell.angle_gamma   90.00
#
_symmetry.space_group_name_H-M   'P 1'
#
loop_
_entity.id
_entity.type
_entity.pdbx_description
1 polymer ?
#
loop_
_entity_poly.entity_id
_entity_poly.type
_entity_poly.pdbx_seq_one_letter_code
_entity_poly.pdbx_strand_id
1 'polypeptide(L)'
;MSGGEDPWGGLVFDGTGRLVDLGGEFTVETFGPPPPMRWVPVTDVPQVYGQRVCVVKPGEPLYDLRAVTEVYSSGGGTYLNLVEEWRWYYWLDLPEDQRPEVVPRAISWPTRHVWVQVPDNWGS
;
A
#
# COMPACT_ATOMS: atom_id res chain seq x y z
N MET A 1 16.40 56.39 9.52
CA MET A 1 16.92 55.04 9.25
C MET A 1 15.79 54.29 8.57
N SER A 2 15.84 54.10 7.25
CA SER A 2 14.81 53.29 6.58
C SER A 2 15.21 51.84 6.75
N GLY A 3 14.42 51.07 7.49
CA GLY A 3 14.57 49.61 7.51
C GLY A 3 14.24 49.10 6.12
N GLY A 4 15.25 48.64 5.38
CA GLY A 4 15.03 47.99 4.09
C GLY A 4 14.27 46.69 4.32
N GLU A 5 13.28 46.41 3.47
CA GLU A 5 12.64 45.09 3.42
C GLU A 5 13.72 44.02 3.31
N ASP A 6 13.65 43.02 4.19
CA ASP A 6 14.50 41.83 4.08
C ASP A 6 13.99 41.01 2.88
N PRO A 7 14.76 40.94 1.77
CA PRO A 7 14.33 40.24 0.57
C PRO A 7 14.24 38.71 0.77
N TRP A 8 14.65 38.21 1.93
CA TRP A 8 14.68 36.79 2.27
C TRP A 8 13.62 36.38 3.31
N GLY A 9 12.86 37.34 3.87
CA GLY A 9 11.97 37.09 5.01
C GLY A 9 10.82 36.11 4.75
N GLY A 10 10.47 35.85 3.48
CA GLY A 10 9.45 34.89 3.08
C GLY A 10 9.98 33.49 2.75
N LEU A 11 11.31 33.32 2.62
CA LEU A 11 11.89 32.04 2.22
C LEU A 11 12.15 31.15 3.44
N VAL A 12 11.62 29.93 3.40
CA VAL A 12 11.85 28.89 4.43
C VAL A 12 12.18 27.55 3.77
N PHE A 13 12.74 26.63 4.54
CA PHE A 13 12.89 25.25 4.08
C PHE A 13 11.63 24.45 4.38
N ASP A 14 11.13 23.69 3.41
CA ASP A 14 10.05 22.72 3.62
C ASP A 14 10.54 21.45 4.35
N GLY A 15 9.62 20.53 4.68
CA GLY A 15 9.95 19.26 5.35
C GLY A 15 10.85 18.31 4.56
N THR A 16 11.19 18.64 3.31
CA THR A 16 12.12 17.91 2.43
C THR A 16 13.44 18.64 2.22
N GLY A 17 13.62 19.82 2.84
CA GLY A 17 14.82 20.64 2.72
C GLY A 17 14.87 21.50 1.46
N ARG A 18 13.75 21.74 0.77
CA ARG A 18 13.67 22.67 -0.37
C ARG A 18 13.35 24.07 0.11
N LEU A 19 14.03 25.07 -0.45
CA LEU A 19 13.72 26.48 -0.18
C LEU A 19 12.43 26.87 -0.89
N VAL A 20 11.42 27.31 -0.13
CA VAL A 20 10.10 27.70 -0.61
C VAL A 20 9.74 29.09 -0.10
N ASP A 21 9.03 29.86 -0.93
CA ASP A 21 8.49 31.17 -0.55
C ASP A 21 7.11 31.00 0.09
N LEU A 22 7.00 31.27 1.39
CA LEU A 22 5.74 31.32 2.15
C LEU A 22 5.23 32.76 2.34
N GLY A 23 5.84 33.75 1.70
CA GLY A 23 5.36 35.14 1.74
C GLY A 23 4.04 35.37 1.02
N GLY A 24 3.60 34.43 0.18
CA GLY A 24 2.28 34.40 -0.46
C GLY A 24 1.21 33.68 0.37
N GLU A 25 -0.02 33.62 -0.17
CA GLU A 25 -1.05 32.74 0.40
C GLU A 25 -0.59 31.28 0.28
N PHE A 26 -0.30 30.65 1.42
CA PHE A 26 -0.07 29.21 1.48
C PHE A 26 -1.28 28.53 2.13
N THR A 27 -1.63 27.35 1.61
CA THR A 27 -2.66 26.49 2.20
C THR A 27 -1.96 25.32 2.86
N VAL A 28 -2.14 25.16 4.16
CA VAL A 28 -1.71 23.96 4.87
C VAL A 28 -2.80 22.91 4.73
N GLU A 29 -2.58 21.92 3.89
CA GLU A 29 -3.41 20.72 3.88
C GLU A 29 -3.00 19.84 5.05
N THR A 30 -3.92 19.70 6.01
CA THR A 30 -3.72 18.79 7.14
C THR A 30 -4.46 17.50 6.84
N PHE A 31 -3.72 16.41 6.66
CA PHE A 31 -4.32 15.09 6.52
C PHE A 31 -4.68 14.56 7.92
N GLY A 32 -5.92 14.11 8.08
CA GLY A 32 -6.34 13.39 9.29
C GLY A 32 -5.62 12.04 9.43
N PRO A 33 -5.82 11.32 10.54
CA PRO A 33 -5.30 9.95 10.66
C PRO A 33 -5.83 9.09 9.50
N PRO A 34 -5.05 8.10 9.05
CA PRO A 34 -5.55 7.15 8.06
C PRO A 34 -6.84 6.49 8.57
N PRO A 35 -7.80 6.17 7.69
CA PRO A 35 -9.01 5.46 8.08
C PRO A 35 -8.66 4.16 8.83
N PRO A 36 -9.47 3.75 9.82
CA PRO A 36 -9.31 2.46 10.45
C PRO A 36 -9.42 1.33 9.41
N MET A 37 -8.62 0.29 9.61
CA MET A 37 -8.56 -0.88 8.73
C MET A 37 -8.92 -2.13 9.53
N ARG A 38 -9.58 -3.08 8.88
CA ARG A 38 -9.91 -4.40 9.45
C ARG A 38 -9.47 -5.53 8.51
N TRP A 39 -9.38 -6.74 9.07
CA TRP A 39 -9.06 -7.95 8.32
C TRP A 39 -10.35 -8.75 8.07
N VAL A 40 -10.59 -9.13 6.82
CA VAL A 40 -11.73 -9.96 6.42
C VAL A 40 -11.26 -11.20 5.64
N PRO A 41 -12.01 -12.30 5.64
CA PRO A 41 -11.70 -13.45 4.78
C PRO A 41 -11.56 -13.00 3.33
N VAL A 42 -10.54 -13.51 2.63
CA VAL A 42 -10.27 -13.11 1.25
C VAL A 42 -11.42 -13.45 0.30
N THR A 43 -12.26 -14.42 0.66
CA THR A 43 -13.45 -14.84 -0.09
C THR A 43 -14.60 -13.86 -0.01
N ASP A 44 -14.57 -12.93 0.94
CA ASP A 44 -15.65 -11.97 1.14
C ASP A 44 -15.48 -10.74 0.24
N VAL A 45 -14.29 -10.56 -0.36
CA VAL A 45 -13.93 -9.43 -1.20
C VAL A 45 -13.91 -9.85 -2.68
N PRO A 46 -14.54 -9.09 -3.59
CA PRO A 46 -14.69 -9.51 -5.00
C PRO A 46 -13.39 -9.42 -5.82
N GLN A 47 -12.45 -8.56 -5.41
CA GLN A 47 -11.16 -8.38 -6.08
C GLN A 47 -10.08 -8.21 -5.02
N VAL A 48 -9.05 -9.02 -5.12
CA VAL A 48 -7.97 -9.07 -4.12
C VAL A 48 -6.60 -8.87 -4.73
N TYR A 49 -6.45 -8.88 -6.06
CA TYR A 49 -5.17 -8.62 -6.70
C TYR A 49 -4.58 -7.27 -6.25
N GLY A 50 -3.31 -7.30 -5.86
CA GLY A 50 -2.55 -6.16 -5.34
C GLY A 50 -2.89 -5.77 -3.89
N GLN A 51 -3.94 -6.32 -3.27
CA GLN A 51 -4.33 -5.96 -1.91
C GLN A 51 -3.36 -6.51 -0.86
N ARG A 52 -3.24 -5.81 0.27
CA ARG A 52 -2.50 -6.30 1.44
C ARG A 52 -3.26 -7.45 2.07
N VAL A 53 -2.56 -8.55 2.30
CA VAL A 53 -3.12 -9.76 2.90
C VAL A 53 -2.25 -10.24 4.07
N CYS A 54 -2.82 -11.10 4.90
CA CYS A 54 -2.08 -11.87 5.88
C CYS A 54 -2.50 -13.35 5.81
N VAL A 55 -1.61 -14.23 6.27
CA VAL A 55 -1.88 -15.65 6.37
C VAL A 55 -1.98 -16.04 7.84
N VAL A 56 -3.13 -16.56 8.25
CA VAL A 56 -3.35 -17.10 9.59
C VAL A 56 -3.14 -18.61 9.56
N LYS A 57 -2.06 -19.07 10.20
CA LYS A 57 -1.71 -20.48 10.39
C LYS A 57 -1.41 -20.76 11.87
N PRO A 58 -1.40 -22.03 12.31
CA PRO A 58 -0.99 -22.38 13.67
C PRO A 58 0.41 -21.83 13.98
N GLY A 59 0.57 -21.21 15.15
CA GLY A 59 1.79 -20.50 15.54
C GLY A 59 1.61 -18.99 15.37
N GLU A 60 2.15 -18.43 14.29
CA GLU A 60 2.19 -16.98 14.07
C GLU A 60 1.59 -16.60 12.71
N PRO A 61 0.76 -15.53 12.66
CA PRO A 61 0.31 -14.95 11.41
C PRO A 61 1.47 -14.39 10.59
N LEU A 62 1.42 -14.55 9.28
CA LEU A 62 2.36 -13.93 8.34
C LEU A 62 1.75 -12.64 7.81
N TYR A 63 2.45 -11.54 8.00
CA TYR A 63 2.07 -10.20 7.51
C TYR A 63 3.00 -9.74 6.38
N ASP A 64 2.78 -8.52 5.92
CA ASP A 64 3.53 -7.88 4.84
C ASP A 64 3.53 -8.70 3.55
N LEU A 65 2.33 -9.19 3.20
CA LEU A 65 2.06 -9.94 1.98
C LEU A 65 1.11 -9.17 1.08
N ARG A 66 1.21 -9.43 -0.22
CA ARG A 66 0.24 -8.98 -1.23
C ARG A 66 -0.25 -10.13 -2.08
N ALA A 67 -1.53 -10.10 -2.43
CA ALA A 67 -2.11 -11.02 -3.38
C ALA A 67 -1.66 -10.64 -4.80
N VAL A 68 -1.18 -11.62 -5.56
CA VAL A 68 -0.68 -11.47 -6.94
C VAL A 68 -1.47 -12.27 -7.96
N THR A 69 -2.57 -12.87 -7.53
CA THR A 69 -3.64 -13.39 -8.39
C THR A 69 -4.98 -13.08 -7.73
N GLU A 70 -6.04 -13.09 -8.53
CA GLU A 70 -7.38 -13.29 -7.96
C GLU A 70 -7.52 -14.71 -7.39
N VAL A 71 -8.60 -14.93 -6.64
CA VAL A 71 -8.95 -16.26 -6.14
C VAL A 71 -9.27 -17.18 -7.32
N TYR A 72 -8.63 -18.35 -7.36
CA TYR A 72 -8.85 -19.37 -8.39
C TYR A 72 -9.14 -20.73 -7.77
N SER A 73 -9.81 -21.60 -8.52
CA SER A 73 -10.10 -22.98 -8.11
C SER A 73 -9.06 -23.94 -8.68
N SER A 74 -8.55 -24.85 -7.85
CA SER A 74 -7.61 -25.89 -8.27
C SER A 74 -7.72 -27.11 -7.35
N GLY A 75 -7.69 -28.33 -7.90
CA GLY A 75 -7.68 -29.55 -7.10
C GLY A 75 -8.82 -29.69 -6.07
N GLY A 76 -9.99 -29.11 -6.35
CA GLY A 76 -11.15 -29.14 -5.45
C GLY A 76 -11.14 -28.11 -4.31
N GLY A 77 -10.19 -27.18 -4.27
CA GLY A 77 -10.14 -26.07 -3.32
C GLY A 77 -9.97 -24.72 -4.00
N THR A 78 -10.03 -23.65 -3.22
CA THR A 78 -9.79 -22.27 -3.68
C THR A 78 -8.47 -21.73 -3.12
N TYR A 79 -7.72 -21.05 -3.98
CA TYR A 79 -6.35 -20.61 -3.72
C TYR A 79 -6.13 -19.20 -4.28
N LEU A 80 -5.07 -18.56 -3.83
CA LEU A 80 -4.49 -17.37 -4.45
C LEU A 80 -2.98 -17.37 -4.23
N ASN A 81 -2.25 -16.70 -5.10
CA ASN A 81 -0.80 -16.55 -4.97
C ASN A 81 -0.47 -15.28 -4.20
N LEU A 82 0.47 -15.39 -3.26
CA LEU A 82 0.91 -14.31 -2.40
C LEU A 82 2.41 -14.07 -2.54
N VAL A 83 2.85 -12.84 -2.32
CA VAL A 83 4.27 -12.46 -2.28
C VAL A 83 4.53 -11.48 -1.13
N GLU A 84 5.75 -11.43 -0.62
CA GLU A 84 6.21 -10.38 0.30
C GLU A 84 6.03 -8.98 -0.32
N GLU A 85 5.55 -8.03 0.47
CA GLU A 85 5.15 -6.70 -0.01
C GLU A 85 6.30 -5.93 -0.66
N TRP A 86 7.52 -6.03 -0.15
CA TRP A 86 8.67 -5.39 -0.78
C TRP A 86 8.96 -5.95 -2.19
N ARG A 87 8.69 -7.24 -2.43
CA ARG A 87 8.87 -7.86 -3.76
C ARG A 87 7.82 -7.39 -4.74
N TRP A 88 6.59 -7.16 -4.28
CA TRP A 88 5.52 -6.58 -5.08
C TRP A 88 5.94 -5.19 -5.60
N TYR A 89 6.43 -4.33 -4.71
CA TYR A 89 6.89 -3.00 -5.11
C TYR A 89 8.14 -3.06 -5.99
N TYR A 90 9.11 -3.90 -5.64
CA TYR A 90 10.29 -4.11 -6.49
C TYR A 90 9.90 -4.56 -7.91
N TRP A 91 8.90 -5.43 -8.04
CA TRP A 91 8.39 -5.87 -9.34
C TRP A 91 7.67 -4.75 -10.11
N LEU A 92 6.87 -3.93 -9.42
CA LEU A 92 6.24 -2.74 -10.03
C LEU A 92 7.26 -1.69 -10.49
N ASP A 93 8.38 -1.56 -9.79
CA ASP A 93 9.44 -0.61 -10.13
C ASP A 93 10.27 -1.02 -11.35
N LEU A 94 10.16 -2.29 -11.80
CA LEU A 94 10.81 -2.73 -13.03
C LEU A 94 10.21 -2.01 -14.25
N PRO A 95 11.05 -1.64 -15.24
CA PRO A 95 10.58 -1.21 -16.56
C PRO A 95 9.60 -2.22 -17.16
N GLU A 96 8.57 -1.76 -17.86
CA GLU A 96 7.50 -2.62 -18.40
C GLU A 96 8.04 -3.72 -19.33
N ASP A 97 9.06 -3.40 -20.14
CA ASP A 97 9.74 -4.33 -21.05
C ASP A 97 10.60 -5.38 -20.33
N GLN A 98 10.91 -5.16 -19.05
CA GLN A 98 11.72 -6.04 -18.20
C GLN A 98 10.91 -6.70 -17.09
N ARG A 99 9.65 -6.31 -16.91
CA ARG A 99 8.78 -6.81 -15.85
C ARG A 99 8.25 -8.20 -16.22
N PRO A 100 8.55 -9.25 -15.44
CA PRO A 100 7.98 -10.57 -15.69
C PRO A 100 6.46 -10.55 -15.57
N GLU A 101 5.76 -11.36 -16.36
CA GLU A 101 4.28 -11.46 -16.31
C GLU A 101 3.76 -11.88 -14.93
N VAL A 102 4.50 -12.76 -14.25
CA VAL A 102 4.19 -13.25 -12.89
C VAL A 102 5.22 -12.72 -11.91
N VAL A 103 4.75 -12.26 -10.74
CA VAL A 103 5.64 -11.79 -9.67
C VAL A 103 6.54 -12.94 -9.20
N PRO A 104 7.87 -12.81 -9.24
CA PRO A 104 8.78 -13.88 -8.83
C PRO A 104 8.58 -14.29 -7.38
N ARG A 105 8.75 -15.60 -7.09
CA ARG A 105 8.61 -16.20 -5.75
C ARG A 105 7.21 -16.06 -5.14
N ALA A 106 6.18 -15.88 -5.96
CA ALA A 106 4.82 -16.01 -5.50
C ALA A 106 4.54 -17.43 -5.00
N ILE A 107 3.84 -17.55 -3.87
CA ILE A 107 3.51 -18.82 -3.21
C ILE A 107 1.99 -18.98 -3.18
N SER A 108 1.50 -20.14 -3.58
CA SER A 108 0.07 -20.45 -3.52
C SER A 108 -0.38 -20.76 -2.09
N TRP A 109 -1.47 -20.12 -1.66
CA TRP A 109 -2.09 -20.33 -0.36
C TRP A 109 -3.57 -20.66 -0.52
N PRO A 110 -4.11 -21.64 0.25
CA PRO A 110 -5.54 -21.88 0.28
C PRO A 110 -6.26 -20.72 0.97
N THR A 111 -7.36 -20.25 0.38
CA THR A 111 -8.12 -19.05 0.80
C THR A 111 -8.54 -19.08 2.27
N ARG A 112 -8.85 -20.26 2.82
CA ARG A 112 -9.25 -20.46 4.23
C ARG A 112 -8.23 -19.98 5.26
N HIS A 113 -6.99 -19.75 4.86
CA HIS A 113 -5.93 -19.22 5.72
C HIS A 113 -5.61 -17.75 5.42
N VAL A 114 -6.26 -17.13 4.44
CA VAL A 114 -5.87 -15.81 3.93
C VAL A 114 -6.94 -14.77 4.25
N TRP A 115 -6.47 -13.66 4.78
CA TRP A 115 -7.28 -12.50 5.15
C TRP A 115 -6.77 -11.27 4.41
N VAL A 116 -7.68 -10.41 3.98
CA VAL A 116 -7.36 -9.18 3.25
C VAL A 116 -7.68 -7.97 4.12
N GLN A 117 -6.82 -6.96 4.03
CA GLN A 117 -6.98 -5.70 4.75
C GLN A 117 -7.94 -4.80 3.97
N VAL A 118 -9.02 -4.36 4.61
CA VAL A 118 -10.02 -3.44 4.02
C VAL A 118 -10.29 -2.26 4.95
N PRO A 119 -10.71 -1.09 4.42
CA PRO A 119 -11.22 -0.01 5.24
C PRO A 119 -12.37 -0.47 6.14
N ASP A 120 -12.50 0.09 7.34
CA ASP A 120 -13.52 -0.37 8.30
C ASP A 120 -14.95 -0.15 7.76
N ASN A 121 -15.16 0.91 6.98
CA ASN A 121 -16.41 1.23 6.28
C ASN A 121 -16.63 0.44 4.97
N TRP A 122 -15.77 -0.52 4.64
CA TRP A 122 -15.93 -1.33 3.44
C TRP A 122 -17.21 -2.19 3.53
N GLY A 123 -18.10 -2.04 2.54
CA GLY A 123 -19.39 -2.73 2.46
C GLY A 123 -20.54 -2.12 3.26
N SER A 124 -20.33 -0.91 3.84
CA SER A 124 -21.37 -0.12 4.51
C SER A 124 -22.28 0.63 3.54
#